data_AF-A0A3A0D4W6-F1
#
_entry.id   AF-A0A3A0D4W6-F1
#
_cell.length_a   1.000
_cell.length_b   1.000
_cell.length_c   1.000
_cell.angle_alpha   90.00
_cell.angle_beta   90.00
_cell.angle_gamma   90.00
#
_symmetry.space_group_name_H-M   'P 1'
#
loop_
_entity.id
_entity.type
_entity.pdbx_description
1 polymer ?
#
loop_
_entity_poly.entity_id
_entity_poly.type
_entity_poly.pdbx_seq_one_letter_code
_entity_poly.pdbx_strand_id
1 'polypeptide(L)'
;MLGRARKLLTSRVKRLLLPPAAKAEARRDREERLFDDPGPEAAVRFGGRWLARAQDRSKSADGGVARHFSLTTGWAPSYPETTGYIVPTVLALADNHDDADMARRGERMLSWLERIQMPDGAYQGGVVGVAHPVPVVFNTGQILIGLACGASRLGGRFADAMLRHGASWRRPRRRLTTNMPCMRFAT
;
A
#
# COMPACT_ATOMS: atom_id res chain seq x y z
N MET A 1 -10.06 -6.85 -34.36
CA MET A 1 -11.49 -6.68 -33.99
C MET A 1 -11.98 -7.67 -32.91
N LEU A 2 -11.55 -8.95 -32.91
CA LEU A 2 -11.97 -9.95 -31.91
C LEU A 2 -11.70 -9.59 -30.43
N GLY A 3 -10.56 -8.95 -30.12
CA GLY A 3 -10.20 -8.59 -28.75
C GLY A 3 -11.13 -7.55 -28.10
N ARG A 4 -11.68 -6.62 -28.89
CA ARG A 4 -12.67 -5.63 -28.42
C ARG A 4 -14.03 -6.28 -28.16
N ALA A 5 -14.50 -7.12 -29.09
CA ALA A 5 -15.75 -7.85 -28.94
C ALA A 5 -15.74 -8.76 -27.70
N ARG A 6 -14.64 -9.49 -27.48
CA ARG A 6 -14.46 -10.33 -26.28
C ARG A 6 -14.47 -9.50 -25.00
N LYS A 7 -13.71 -8.39 -24.92
CA LYS A 7 -13.72 -7.48 -23.75
C LYS A 7 -15.12 -6.91 -23.45
N LEU A 8 -15.87 -6.52 -24.48
CA LEU A 8 -17.24 -6.01 -24.33
C LEU A 8 -18.20 -7.09 -23.82
N LEU A 9 -18.08 -8.32 -24.34
CA LEU A 9 -18.89 -9.46 -23.87
C LEU A 9 -18.59 -9.78 -22.41
N THR A 10 -17.31 -9.84 -22.02
CA THR A 10 -16.90 -10.11 -20.63
C THR A 10 -17.36 -9.00 -19.68
N SER A 11 -17.30 -7.73 -20.14
CA SER A 11 -17.80 -6.57 -19.39
C SER A 11 -19.31 -6.64 -19.15
N ARG A 12 -20.10 -7.03 -20.15
CA ARG A 12 -21.57 -7.18 -20.02
C ARG A 12 -21.95 -8.33 -19.08
N VAL A 13 -21.32 -9.49 -19.21
CA VAL A 13 -21.56 -10.64 -18.33
C VAL A 13 -21.22 -10.30 -16.88
N LYS A 14 -20.05 -9.68 -16.63
CA LYS A 14 -19.68 -9.23 -15.27
C LYS A 14 -20.71 -8.28 -14.67
N ARG A 15 -21.28 -7.36 -15.47
CA ARG A 15 -22.27 -6.40 -15.01
C ARG A 15 -23.59 -7.06 -14.61
N LEU A 16 -23.99 -8.13 -15.30
CA LEU A 16 -25.18 -8.93 -14.96
C LEU A 16 -25.02 -9.66 -13.63
N LEU A 17 -23.80 -10.09 -13.31
CA LEU A 17 -23.48 -10.82 -12.07
C LEU A 17 -23.22 -9.91 -10.85
N LEU A 18 -23.28 -8.58 -11.02
CA LEU A 18 -23.10 -7.66 -9.90
C LEU A 18 -24.28 -7.75 -8.90
N PRO A 19 -24.00 -7.64 -7.59
CA PRO A 19 -25.03 -7.45 -6.57
C PRO A 19 -25.91 -6.22 -6.87
N PRO A 20 -27.17 -6.19 -6.40
CA PRO A 20 -28.08 -5.07 -6.63
C PRO A 20 -27.50 -3.70 -6.22
N ALA A 21 -26.80 -3.63 -5.09
CA ALA A 21 -26.14 -2.41 -4.63
C ALA A 21 -25.05 -1.92 -5.62
N ALA A 22 -24.21 -2.83 -6.12
CA ALA A 22 -23.18 -2.48 -7.10
C ALA A 22 -23.78 -2.08 -8.46
N LYS A 23 -24.91 -2.68 -8.86
CA LYS A 23 -25.67 -2.25 -10.05
C LYS A 23 -26.29 -0.86 -9.87
N ALA A 24 -26.80 -0.58 -8.68
CA ALA A 24 -27.36 0.73 -8.36
C ALA A 24 -26.27 1.80 -8.43
N GLU A 25 -25.10 1.57 -7.83
CA GLU A 25 -24.00 2.53 -7.89
C GLU A 25 -23.49 2.74 -9.31
N ALA A 26 -23.29 1.67 -10.08
CA ALA A 26 -22.86 1.78 -11.48
C ALA A 26 -23.89 2.52 -12.36
N ARG A 27 -25.17 2.51 -11.97
CA ARG A 27 -26.21 3.30 -12.62
C ARG A 27 -26.10 4.76 -12.20
N ARG A 28 -25.93 5.04 -10.89
CA ARG A 28 -25.71 6.39 -10.37
C ARG A 28 -24.52 7.06 -11.04
N ASP A 29 -23.35 6.42 -11.09
CA ASP A 29 -22.15 6.93 -11.78
C ASP A 29 -22.37 7.30 -13.26
N ARG A 30 -23.36 6.67 -13.92
CA ARG A 30 -23.66 6.90 -15.33
C ARG A 30 -24.70 7.99 -15.55
N GLU A 31 -25.67 8.08 -14.65
CA GLU A 31 -26.87 8.89 -14.81
C GLU A 31 -26.81 10.19 -14.00
N GLU A 32 -26.13 10.18 -12.84
CA GLU A 32 -25.98 11.34 -11.99
C GLU A 32 -24.88 12.26 -12.53
N ARG A 33 -25.16 13.56 -12.56
CA ARG A 33 -24.14 14.57 -12.86
C ARG A 33 -23.11 14.56 -11.73
N LEU A 34 -21.84 14.78 -12.07
CA LEU A 34 -20.84 15.09 -11.07
C LEU A 34 -21.33 16.29 -10.23
N PHE A 35 -21.18 16.16 -8.91
CA PHE A 35 -21.45 17.25 -7.98
C PHE A 35 -20.54 18.44 -8.29
N ASP A 36 -20.96 19.63 -7.88
CA ASP A 36 -20.09 20.80 -7.95
C ASP A 36 -18.82 20.54 -7.11
N ASP A 37 -17.67 20.98 -7.64
CA ASP A 37 -16.37 20.75 -7.00
C ASP A 37 -16.38 21.40 -5.61
N PRO A 38 -16.23 20.61 -4.52
CA PRO A 38 -16.27 21.14 -3.17
C PRO A 38 -14.97 21.87 -2.79
N GLY A 39 -13.98 21.91 -3.68
CA GLY A 39 -12.69 22.56 -3.47
C GLY A 39 -11.64 21.64 -2.82
N PRO A 40 -10.35 22.04 -2.88
CA PRO A 40 -9.25 21.19 -2.46
C PRO A 40 -9.26 20.87 -0.96
N GLU A 41 -9.63 21.81 -0.10
CA GLU A 41 -9.68 21.60 1.36
C GLU A 41 -10.74 20.57 1.73
N ALA A 42 -11.89 20.60 1.07
CA ALA A 42 -12.93 19.61 1.26
C ALA A 42 -12.47 18.24 0.76
N ALA A 43 -11.87 18.16 -0.43
CA ALA A 43 -11.34 16.93 -1.00
C ALA A 43 -10.30 16.28 -0.08
N VAL A 44 -9.36 17.05 0.45
CA VAL A 44 -8.33 16.59 1.41
C VAL A 44 -8.98 16.03 2.69
N ARG A 45 -9.96 16.75 3.26
CA ARG A 45 -10.70 16.30 4.45
C ARG A 45 -11.50 15.02 4.19
N PHE A 46 -12.14 14.88 3.02
CA PHE A 46 -12.82 13.64 2.63
C PHE A 46 -11.83 12.49 2.44
N GLY A 47 -10.69 12.73 1.81
CA GLY A 47 -9.60 11.77 1.64
C GLY A 47 -9.06 11.26 3.00
N GLY A 48 -8.77 12.17 3.93
CA GLY A 48 -8.36 11.81 5.29
C GLY A 48 -9.37 10.93 6.01
N ARG A 49 -10.66 11.30 5.97
CA ARG A 49 -11.75 10.48 6.55
C ARG A 49 -11.88 9.11 5.87
N TRP A 50 -11.64 9.03 4.57
CA TRP A 50 -11.63 7.76 3.86
C TRP A 50 -10.48 6.86 4.31
N LEU A 51 -9.28 7.40 4.49
CA LEU A 51 -8.12 6.67 5.01
C LEU A 51 -8.36 6.18 6.45
N ALA A 52 -8.93 7.03 7.31
CA ALA A 52 -9.34 6.65 8.65
C ALA A 52 -10.31 5.46 8.62
N ARG A 53 -11.37 5.55 7.79
CA ARG A 53 -12.33 4.46 7.61
C ARG A 53 -11.68 3.19 7.06
N ALA A 54 -10.73 3.31 6.14
CA ALA A 54 -10.00 2.18 5.57
C ALA A 54 -9.11 1.46 6.59
N GLN A 55 -8.54 2.19 7.56
CA GLN A 55 -7.84 1.60 8.69
C GLN A 55 -8.83 0.90 9.64
N ASP A 56 -9.92 1.57 10.02
CA ASP A 56 -10.91 1.06 10.98
C ASP A 56 -11.65 -0.18 10.48
N ARG A 57 -11.83 -0.29 9.16
CA ARG A 57 -12.62 -1.34 8.53
C ARG A 57 -11.78 -2.36 7.78
N SER A 58 -10.44 -2.28 7.85
CA SER A 58 -9.57 -3.29 7.26
C SER A 58 -9.97 -4.69 7.74
N LYS A 59 -10.05 -5.63 6.81
CA LYS A 59 -10.49 -7.00 7.12
C LYS A 59 -9.55 -7.69 8.12
N SER A 60 -8.28 -7.30 8.16
CA SER A 60 -7.29 -7.87 9.09
C SER A 60 -7.26 -7.18 10.46
N ALA A 61 -7.89 -6.01 10.62
CA ALA A 61 -8.04 -5.28 11.89
C ALA A 61 -6.73 -5.18 12.73
N ASP A 62 -5.61 -4.89 12.08
CA ASP A 62 -4.25 -5.04 12.63
C ASP A 62 -3.51 -3.71 12.86
N GLY A 63 -4.12 -2.60 12.46
CA GLY A 63 -3.53 -1.25 12.51
C GLY A 63 -3.04 -0.73 11.16
N GLY A 64 -2.95 -1.60 10.14
CA GLY A 64 -2.68 -1.22 8.75
C GLY A 64 -3.92 -0.68 8.02
N VAL A 65 -3.71 -0.19 6.80
CA VAL A 65 -4.78 0.34 5.94
C VAL A 65 -5.18 -0.68 4.89
N ALA A 66 -6.49 -0.89 4.73
CA ALA A 66 -7.05 -1.80 3.73
C ALA A 66 -6.57 -1.47 2.31
N ARG A 67 -6.18 -2.49 1.53
CA ARG A 67 -5.73 -2.31 0.13
C ARG A 67 -6.74 -1.57 -0.74
N HIS A 68 -8.02 -1.92 -0.59
CA HIS A 68 -9.12 -1.36 -1.36
C HIS A 68 -10.45 -1.66 -0.68
N PHE A 69 -11.47 -0.95 -1.13
CA PHE A 69 -12.88 -1.29 -0.91
C PHE A 69 -13.48 -1.77 -2.23
N SER A 70 -14.38 -2.76 -2.14
CA SER A 70 -15.18 -3.25 -3.25
C SER A 70 -16.63 -3.32 -2.82
N LEU A 71 -17.54 -2.88 -3.69
CA LEU A 71 -18.99 -3.02 -3.46
C LEU A 71 -19.45 -4.49 -3.45
N THR A 72 -18.62 -5.42 -3.92
CA THR A 72 -18.96 -6.86 -3.94
C THR A 72 -18.30 -7.65 -2.83
N THR A 73 -17.11 -7.25 -2.38
CA THR A 73 -16.31 -8.01 -1.39
C THR A 73 -15.97 -7.22 -0.14
N GLY A 74 -16.43 -5.97 -0.03
CA GLY A 74 -16.16 -5.09 1.10
C GLY A 74 -14.70 -4.64 1.17
N TRP A 75 -14.25 -4.35 2.38
CA TRP A 75 -12.88 -3.95 2.68
C TRP A 75 -11.91 -5.14 2.57
N ALA A 76 -10.76 -4.90 1.97
CA ALA A 76 -9.69 -5.88 1.89
C ALA A 76 -8.84 -5.95 3.17
N PRO A 77 -7.98 -6.96 3.33
CA PRO A 77 -6.93 -6.94 4.34
C PRO A 77 -5.96 -5.77 4.14
N SER A 78 -5.22 -5.46 5.19
CA SER A 78 -4.21 -4.40 5.19
C SER A 78 -3.09 -4.70 4.19
N TYR A 79 -2.56 -3.64 3.57
CA TYR A 79 -1.45 -3.76 2.62
C TYR A 79 -0.23 -2.97 3.12
N PRO A 80 0.86 -3.65 3.50
CA PRO A 80 2.04 -3.03 4.11
C PRO A 80 2.60 -1.85 3.32
N GLU A 81 2.88 -2.03 2.03
CA GLU A 81 3.38 -0.98 1.13
C GLU A 81 2.50 0.27 1.16
N THR A 82 1.19 0.10 0.98
CA THR A 82 0.27 1.24 0.91
C THR A 82 0.17 1.95 2.25
N THR A 83 0.19 1.20 3.34
CA THR A 83 0.20 1.78 4.68
C THR A 83 1.48 2.60 4.88
N GLY A 84 2.62 2.07 4.43
CA GLY A 84 3.92 2.72 4.44
C GLY A 84 3.92 4.13 3.85
N TYR A 85 3.51 4.26 2.59
CA TYR A 85 3.49 5.57 1.93
C TYR A 85 2.31 6.47 2.36
N ILE A 86 1.29 5.93 3.04
CA ILE A 86 0.16 6.71 3.58
C ILE A 86 0.56 7.42 4.89
N VAL A 87 1.47 6.84 5.68
CA VAL A 87 1.89 7.40 6.98
C VAL A 87 2.25 8.90 6.92
N PRO A 88 3.12 9.37 5.99
CA PRO A 88 3.48 10.79 5.93
C PRO A 88 2.27 11.68 5.68
N THR A 89 1.34 11.25 4.83
CA THR A 89 0.10 11.99 4.55
C THR A 89 -0.77 12.09 5.79
N VAL A 90 -0.94 11.00 6.53
CA VAL A 90 -1.78 10.99 7.75
C VAL A 90 -1.16 11.86 8.85
N LEU A 91 0.16 11.80 9.03
CA LEU A 91 0.84 12.67 10.00
C LEU A 91 0.81 14.14 9.58
N ALA A 92 0.93 14.45 8.28
CA ALA A 92 0.78 15.82 7.80
C ALA A 92 -0.64 16.37 8.01
N LEU A 93 -1.67 15.53 7.83
CA LEU A 93 -3.05 15.90 8.16
C LEU A 93 -3.25 16.17 9.64
N ALA A 94 -2.59 15.40 10.51
CA ALA A 94 -2.61 15.64 11.95
C ALA A 94 -2.05 17.02 12.29
N ASP A 95 -0.88 17.36 11.77
CA ASP A 95 -0.22 18.65 12.04
C ASP A 95 -1.02 19.84 11.49
N ASN A 96 -1.48 19.74 10.23
CA ASN A 96 -2.14 20.84 9.53
C ASN A 96 -3.55 21.16 10.06
N HIS A 97 -4.16 20.24 10.78
CA HIS A 97 -5.53 20.38 11.28
C HIS A 97 -5.64 20.22 12.81
N ASP A 98 -4.51 20.12 13.52
CA ASP A 98 -4.46 19.81 14.97
C ASP A 98 -5.32 18.56 15.32
N ASP A 99 -5.27 17.55 14.44
CA ASP A 99 -6.09 16.35 14.54
C ASP A 99 -5.34 15.24 15.29
N ALA A 100 -5.53 15.22 16.61
CA ALA A 100 -4.96 14.21 17.49
C ALA A 100 -5.42 12.78 17.15
N ASP A 101 -6.57 12.59 16.49
CA ASP A 101 -6.96 11.27 16.02
C ASP A 101 -6.05 10.82 14.89
N MET A 102 -5.85 11.66 13.87
CA MET A 102 -4.92 11.38 12.77
C MET A 102 -3.50 11.09 13.25
N ALA A 103 -3.00 11.81 14.25
CA ALA A 103 -1.71 11.50 14.88
C ALA A 103 -1.67 10.05 15.42
N ARG A 104 -2.67 9.67 16.23
CA ARG A 104 -2.80 8.29 16.75
C ARG A 104 -2.92 7.27 15.62
N ARG A 105 -3.59 7.61 14.50
CA ARG A 105 -3.71 6.70 13.34
C ARG A 105 -2.35 6.42 12.72
N GLY A 106 -1.55 7.48 12.49
CA GLY A 106 -0.20 7.37 11.96
C GLY A 106 0.71 6.54 12.86
N GLU A 107 0.66 6.76 14.18
CA GLU A 107 1.40 5.94 15.14
C GLU A 107 0.99 4.46 15.13
N ARG A 108 -0.30 4.16 15.01
CA ARG A 108 -0.77 2.77 14.88
C ARG A 108 -0.26 2.11 13.61
N MET A 109 -0.25 2.84 12.49
CA MET A 109 0.31 2.35 11.23
C MET A 109 1.78 2.02 11.37
N LEU A 110 2.57 2.95 11.93
CA LEU A 110 4.01 2.77 12.17
C LEU A 110 4.30 1.60 13.10
N SER A 111 3.58 1.53 14.23
CA SER A 111 3.72 0.43 15.19
C SER A 111 3.37 -0.91 14.56
N TRP A 112 2.39 -0.95 13.65
CA TRP A 112 2.06 -2.16 12.91
C TRP A 112 3.14 -2.53 11.90
N LEU A 113 3.67 -1.55 11.14
CA LEU A 113 4.77 -1.75 10.20
C LEU A 113 6.01 -2.33 10.90
N GLU A 114 6.36 -1.83 12.08
CA GLU A 114 7.43 -2.39 12.89
C GLU A 114 7.18 -3.87 13.26
N ARG A 115 5.95 -4.21 13.69
CA ARG A 115 5.59 -5.59 14.09
C ARG A 115 5.64 -6.59 12.95
N ILE A 116 5.33 -6.18 11.71
CA ILE A 116 5.28 -7.08 10.56
C ILE A 116 6.63 -7.18 9.81
N GLN A 117 7.65 -6.48 10.29
CA GLN A 117 8.98 -6.54 9.71
C GLN A 117 9.54 -7.95 9.82
N MET A 118 10.10 -8.47 8.73
CA MET A 118 10.70 -9.80 8.69
C MET A 118 12.01 -9.83 9.49
N PRO A 119 12.50 -11.02 9.91
CA PRO A 119 13.76 -11.12 10.65
C PRO A 119 14.98 -10.55 9.91
N ASP A 120 14.97 -10.59 8.58
CA ASP A 120 16.00 -10.00 7.72
C ASP A 120 15.75 -8.51 7.42
N GLY A 121 14.79 -7.88 8.08
CA GLY A 121 14.49 -6.46 7.92
C GLY A 121 13.67 -6.10 6.68
N ALA A 122 13.36 -7.07 5.82
CA ALA A 122 12.54 -6.85 4.64
C ALA A 122 11.04 -6.85 4.97
N TYR A 123 10.24 -6.49 3.98
CA TYR A 123 8.79 -6.52 4.05
C TYR A 123 8.20 -7.35 2.92
N GLN A 124 7.10 -8.03 3.24
CA GLN A 124 6.36 -8.84 2.28
C GLN A 124 5.74 -8.00 1.17
N GLY A 125 5.63 -8.59 -0.02
CA GLY A 125 4.74 -8.11 -1.07
C GLY A 125 3.29 -8.52 -0.84
N GLY A 126 2.34 -7.72 -1.34
CA GLY A 126 0.92 -8.07 -1.28
C GLY A 126 0.22 -7.65 0.01
N VAL A 127 -0.97 -8.21 0.23
CA VAL A 127 -1.72 -8.05 1.48
C VAL A 127 -1.12 -8.95 2.58
N VAL A 128 -1.37 -8.61 3.84
CA VAL A 128 -1.02 -9.51 4.95
C VAL A 128 -1.88 -10.78 4.99
N GLY A 129 -1.44 -11.76 5.79
CA GLY A 129 -2.17 -13.01 6.02
C GLY A 129 -1.97 -14.07 4.94
N VAL A 130 -0.97 -13.91 4.07
CA VAL A 130 -0.56 -14.94 3.11
C VAL A 130 0.30 -15.99 3.80
N ALA A 131 0.14 -17.26 3.41
CA ALA A 131 0.84 -18.40 4.05
C ALA A 131 2.37 -18.32 3.93
N HIS A 132 2.87 -17.78 2.82
CA HIS A 132 4.30 -17.67 2.54
C HIS A 132 4.63 -16.23 2.09
N PRO A 133 4.90 -15.31 3.03
CA PRO A 133 5.29 -13.95 2.70
C PRO A 133 6.66 -13.94 2.03
N VAL A 134 6.76 -13.27 0.88
CA VAL A 134 8.00 -13.12 0.11
C VAL A 134 8.46 -11.67 0.20
N PRO A 135 9.74 -11.40 0.52
CA PRO A 135 10.25 -10.04 0.60
C PRO A 135 10.24 -9.38 -0.78
N VAL A 136 9.77 -8.14 -0.86
CA VAL A 136 9.76 -7.35 -2.11
C VAL A 136 10.44 -6.00 -1.88
N VAL A 137 11.44 -5.70 -2.72
CA VAL A 137 12.27 -4.48 -2.60
C VAL A 137 11.42 -3.22 -2.73
N PHE A 138 10.52 -3.18 -3.71
CA PHE A 138 9.64 -2.03 -3.91
C PHE A 138 8.77 -1.76 -2.68
N ASN A 139 8.11 -2.79 -2.17
CA ASN A 139 7.27 -2.72 -0.97
C ASN A 139 8.07 -2.24 0.25
N THR A 140 9.27 -2.77 0.42
CA THR A 140 10.18 -2.34 1.49
C THR A 140 10.52 -0.86 1.36
N GLY A 141 10.85 -0.38 0.17
CA GLY A 141 11.12 1.03 -0.09
C GLY A 141 9.96 1.96 0.29
N GLN A 142 8.72 1.59 -0.05
CA GLN A 142 7.54 2.37 0.30
C GLN A 142 7.28 2.41 1.82
N ILE A 143 7.55 1.30 2.51
CA ILE A 143 7.41 1.23 3.98
C ILE A 143 8.45 2.09 4.70
N LEU A 144 9.65 2.15 4.15
CA LEU A 144 10.72 2.99 4.70
C LEU A 144 10.42 4.48 4.63
N ILE A 145 9.66 4.94 3.63
CA ILE A 145 9.18 6.32 3.58
C ILE A 145 8.36 6.63 4.85
N GLY A 146 7.45 5.73 5.23
CA GLY A 146 6.66 5.83 6.45
C GLY A 146 7.54 5.80 7.70
N LEU A 147 8.40 4.78 7.85
CA LEU A 147 9.26 4.63 9.02
C LEU A 147 10.23 5.80 9.21
N ALA A 148 10.79 6.36 8.12
CA ALA A 148 11.62 7.56 8.18
C ALA A 148 10.85 8.79 8.65
N CYS A 149 9.61 8.96 8.17
CA CYS A 149 8.72 9.99 8.66
C CYS A 149 8.42 9.81 10.16
N GLY A 150 8.14 8.58 10.60
CA GLY A 150 7.94 8.26 12.02
C GLY A 150 9.18 8.51 12.87
N ALA A 151 10.35 8.07 12.42
CA ALA A 151 11.62 8.25 13.13
C ALA A 151 11.96 9.74 13.30
N SER A 152 11.74 10.57 12.27
CA SER A 152 11.98 12.01 12.35
C SER A 152 10.98 12.75 13.23
N ARG A 153 9.68 12.40 13.18
CA ARG A 153 8.61 13.14 13.87
C ARG A 153 8.34 12.66 15.30
N LEU A 154 8.65 11.42 15.62
CA LEU A 154 8.27 10.77 16.89
C LEU A 154 9.51 10.37 17.70
N GLY A 155 10.50 11.27 17.76
CA GLY A 155 11.65 11.16 18.64
C GLY A 155 12.53 9.92 18.40
N GLY A 156 12.65 9.46 17.16
CA GLY A 156 13.50 8.32 16.80
C GLY A 156 12.89 6.95 17.09
N ARG A 157 11.66 6.85 17.60
CA ARG A 157 11.02 5.58 18.01
C ARG A 157 11.07 4.49 16.94
N PHE A 158 10.97 4.86 15.66
CA PHE A 158 10.95 3.92 14.53
C PHE A 158 12.29 3.82 13.78
N ALA A 159 13.36 4.41 14.31
CA ALA A 159 14.68 4.42 13.67
C ALA A 159 15.27 3.01 13.57
N ASP A 160 15.11 2.17 14.61
CA ASP A 160 15.61 0.80 14.58
C ASP A 160 14.92 -0.02 13.50
N ALA A 161 13.59 0.04 13.39
CA ALA A 161 12.84 -0.62 12.33
C ALA A 161 13.25 -0.10 10.94
N MET A 162 13.46 1.22 10.79
CA MET A 162 13.93 1.83 9.55
C MET A 162 15.33 1.36 9.15
N LEU A 163 16.24 1.18 10.11
CA LEU A 163 17.65 0.84 9.85
C LEU A 163 17.91 -0.66 9.81
N ARG A 164 16.99 -1.46 10.37
CA ARG A 164 17.03 -2.91 10.35
C ARG A 164 16.77 -3.40 8.93
N HIS A 165 17.81 -3.35 8.10
CA HIS A 165 17.87 -4.05 6.83
C HIS A 165 19.00 -5.06 6.87
N GLY A 166 18.64 -6.33 6.71
CA GLY A 166 19.53 -7.46 6.71
C GLY A 166 20.55 -7.36 5.59
N ALA A 167 21.75 -7.82 5.90
CA ALA A 167 22.93 -7.90 5.06
C ALA A 167 22.77 -8.67 3.71
N SER A 168 21.55 -8.98 3.28
CA SER A 168 21.20 -9.64 2.01
C SER A 168 21.08 -8.68 0.82
N TRP A 169 21.03 -7.36 1.04
CA TRP A 169 21.03 -6.36 -0.05
C TRP A 169 22.41 -6.18 -0.70
N ARG A 170 23.40 -6.98 -0.31
CA ARG A 170 24.64 -7.15 -1.05
C ARG A 170 24.26 -7.77 -2.40
N ARG A 171 24.27 -6.93 -3.45
CA ARG A 171 24.20 -7.17 -4.91
C ARG A 171 23.91 -8.63 -5.31
N PRO A 172 23.03 -8.90 -6.30
CA PRO A 172 22.90 -10.25 -6.83
C PRO A 172 24.30 -10.80 -7.13
N ARG A 173 24.73 -11.82 -6.37
CA ARG A 173 25.93 -12.57 -6.69
C ARG A 173 25.58 -13.30 -7.98
N ARG A 174 25.74 -12.62 -9.12
CA ARG A 174 26.17 -13.33 -10.32
C ARG A 174 27.41 -14.05 -9.86
N ARG A 175 27.34 -15.38 -9.69
CA ARG A 175 28.51 -16.22 -9.82
C ARG A 175 29.00 -15.88 -11.23
N LEU A 176 29.95 -14.95 -11.33
CA LEU A 176 30.93 -15.02 -12.39
C LEU A 176 31.66 -16.32 -12.08
N THR A 177 31.17 -17.41 -12.67
CA THR A 177 31.96 -18.60 -12.84
C THR A 177 33.22 -18.12 -13.54
N THR A 178 34.31 -18.07 -12.79
CA THR A 178 35.66 -17.93 -13.32
C THR A 178 35.90 -19.15 -14.21
N ASN A 179 35.56 -19.00 -15.48
CA ASN A 179 36.06 -19.80 -16.59
C ASN A 179 35.96 -18.92 -17.84
N MET A 180 36.79 -17.88 -17.89
CA MET A 180 37.26 -17.34 -19.16
C MET A 180 38.64 -17.96 -19.42
N PRO A 181 38.83 -18.75 -20.48
CA PRO A 181 40.16 -19.15 -20.89
C PRO A 181 40.93 -17.92 -21.38
N CYS A 182 42.13 -17.77 -20.83
CA CYS A 182 43.11 -16.76 -21.21
C CYS A 182 43.47 -16.95 -22.69
N MET A 183 42.98 -16.08 -23.59
CA MET A 183 43.53 -15.96 -24.94
C MET A 183 44.81 -15.15 -24.86
N ARG A 184 45.92 -15.87 -24.94
CA ARG A 184 47.24 -15.34 -25.29
C ARG A 184 47.16 -14.75 -26.69
N PHE A 185 47.59 -13.50 -26.85
CA PHE A 185 48.09 -13.03 -28.14
C PHE A 185 49.59 -13.31 -28.18
N ALA A 186 49.99 -14.15 -29.13
CA ALA A 186 51.38 -14.35 -29.50
C ALA A 186 51.76 -13.31 -30.55
N THR A 187 52.91 -12.65 -30.31
CA THR A 187 53.79 -11.88 -31.21
C THR A 187 53.14 -10.98 -32.26
#